data_AF-A0A2N1U609-F1
#
_entry.id   AF-A0A2N1U609-F1
#
_cell.length_a   1.000
_cell.length_b   1.000
_cell.length_c   1.000
_cell.angle_alpha   90.00
_cell.angle_beta   90.00
_cell.angle_gamma   90.00
#
_symmetry.space_group_name_H-M   'P 1'
#
loop_
_entity.id
_entity.type
_entity.pdbx_description
1 polymer ?
#
loop_
_entity_poly.entity_id
_entity_poly.type
_entity_poly.pdbx_seq_one_letter_code
_entity_poly.pdbx_strand_id
1 'polypeptide(L)'
;GYMKDFNAERFYRDARITNIYEGTTQLQHVAAIGGIMQRVLDPLMDEMAGLPYHGKLKRLSTYVDEMRKKQQSAVQYVAEKKDSTYYDLVTKHLVDMETYIFVGYLMLRDALKDSERELFAERYILDAVPEFDRSYAVVMSGDVTLIDNYRELIDY
;
A
#
# COMPACT_ATOMS: atom_id res chain seq x y z
N GLY A 1 10.03 26.17 4.59
CA GLY A 1 9.01 27.10 5.12
C GLY A 1 8.69 26.82 6.57
N TYR A 2 9.68 26.84 7.46
CA TYR A 2 9.45 26.80 8.92
C TYR A 2 8.87 28.13 9.42
N MET A 3 9.29 29.23 8.79
CA MET A 3 8.73 30.56 9.00
C MET A 3 7.33 30.66 8.41
N LYS A 4 6.49 31.51 9.02
CA LYS A 4 5.10 31.76 8.60
C LYS A 4 4.97 32.63 7.35
N ASP A 5 6.09 33.05 6.77
CA ASP A 5 6.13 33.81 5.51
C ASP A 5 5.61 32.98 4.32
N PHE A 6 5.66 31.65 4.45
CA PHE A 6 5.08 30.71 3.48
C PHE A 6 4.08 29.78 4.16
N ASN A 7 3.01 29.42 3.45
CA ASN A 7 1.94 28.59 3.99
C ASN A 7 2.32 27.12 4.27
N ALA A 8 3.56 26.70 4.00
CA ALA A 8 4.00 25.31 4.16
C ALA A 8 3.80 24.79 5.60
N GLU A 9 4.11 25.59 6.63
CA GLU A 9 3.89 25.22 8.02
C GLU A 9 2.40 25.03 8.34
N ARG A 10 1.54 25.90 7.78
CA ARG A 10 0.09 25.83 7.94
C ARG A 10 -0.46 24.57 7.30
N PHE A 11 -0.07 24.29 6.05
CA PHE A 11 -0.51 23.07 5.35
C PHE A 11 -0.09 21.80 6.09
N TYR A 12 1.11 21.75 6.68
CA TYR A 12 1.54 20.62 7.49
C TYR A 12 0.67 20.43 8.75
N ARG A 13 0.37 21.53 9.47
CA ARG A 13 -0.52 21.48 10.64
C ARG A 13 -1.94 21.07 10.28
N ASP A 14 -2.49 21.64 9.21
CA ASP A 14 -3.85 21.38 8.78
C ASP A 14 -4.00 19.94 8.29
N ALA A 15 -3.03 19.39 7.55
CA ALA A 15 -3.04 18.00 7.12
C ALA A 15 -2.94 17.00 8.29
N ARG A 16 -2.42 17.40 9.46
CA ARG A 16 -2.27 16.47 10.59
C ARG A 16 -3.60 15.92 11.11
N ILE A 17 -4.67 16.72 11.05
CA ILE A 17 -5.98 16.31 11.57
C ILE A 17 -6.60 15.18 10.76
N THR A 18 -6.22 15.03 9.48
CA THR A 18 -6.82 14.03 8.57
C THR A 18 -6.49 12.59 8.95
N ASN A 19 -5.46 12.37 9.77
CA ASN A 19 -5.07 11.05 10.25
C ASN A 19 -5.67 10.71 11.64
N ILE A 20 -6.45 11.62 12.22
CA ILE A 20 -6.97 11.53 13.59
C ILE A 20 -8.50 11.62 13.59
N TYR A 21 -9.05 12.61 12.89
CA TYR A 21 -10.49 12.84 12.81
C TYR A 21 -11.13 11.94 11.73
N GLU A 22 -12.40 11.58 11.92
CA GLU A 22 -13.13 10.57 11.11
C GLU A 22 -12.52 9.15 11.13
N GLY A 23 -11.85 8.82 12.23
CA GLY A 23 -11.19 7.54 12.43
C GLY A 23 -9.69 7.66 12.21
N THR A 24 -8.93 7.19 13.20
CA THR A 24 -7.47 7.19 13.13
C THR A 24 -6.99 6.30 11.98
N THR A 25 -5.77 6.52 11.49
CA THR A 25 -5.17 5.66 10.46
C THR A 25 -5.23 4.16 10.82
N GLN A 26 -5.09 3.81 12.10
CA GLN A 26 -5.24 2.42 12.56
C GLN A 26 -6.66 1.89 12.34
N LEU A 27 -7.69 2.66 12.71
CA LEU A 27 -9.09 2.27 12.48
C LEU A 27 -9.40 2.17 10.98
N GLN A 28 -8.79 3.01 10.15
CA GLN A 28 -8.94 2.92 8.69
C GLN A 28 -8.34 1.62 8.13
N HIS A 29 -7.19 1.17 8.63
CA HIS A 29 -6.64 -0.13 8.23
C HIS A 29 -7.56 -1.29 8.64
N VAL A 30 -8.09 -1.25 9.88
CA VAL A 30 -9.04 -2.25 10.39
C VAL A 30 -10.34 -2.27 9.58
N ALA A 31 -10.81 -1.11 9.12
CA ALA A 31 -11.99 -1.03 8.25
C ALA A 31 -11.71 -1.57 6.84
N ALA A 32 -10.52 -1.30 6.29
CA ALA A 32 -10.17 -1.68 4.93
C ALA A 32 -9.84 -3.18 4.77
N ILE A 33 -9.20 -3.80 5.77
CA ILE A 33 -8.60 -5.13 5.63
C ILE A 33 -9.61 -6.21 5.23
N GLY A 34 -10.87 -6.11 5.67
CA GLY A 34 -11.92 -7.05 5.28
C GLY A 34 -12.12 -7.11 3.76
N GLY A 35 -12.08 -5.96 3.09
CA GLY A 35 -12.20 -5.88 1.62
C GLY A 35 -10.99 -6.49 0.91
N ILE A 36 -9.80 -6.35 1.48
CA ILE A 36 -8.55 -6.93 0.95
C ILE A 36 -8.60 -8.45 1.02
N MET A 37 -8.97 -8.99 2.20
CA MET A 37 -9.09 -10.43 2.40
C MET A 37 -10.16 -11.05 1.50
N GLN A 38 -11.24 -10.30 1.23
CA GLN A 38 -12.32 -10.70 0.34
C GLN A 38 -12.06 -10.40 -1.14
N ARG A 39 -10.90 -9.81 -1.48
CA ARG A 39 -10.52 -9.46 -2.86
C ARG A 39 -11.52 -8.53 -3.56
N VAL A 40 -12.13 -7.60 -2.82
CA VAL A 40 -13.20 -6.73 -3.33
C VAL A 40 -12.76 -5.88 -4.53
N LEU A 41 -11.50 -5.45 -4.57
CA LEU A 41 -10.97 -4.61 -5.64
C LEU A 41 -10.45 -5.39 -6.85
N ASP A 42 -10.38 -6.73 -6.79
CA ASP A 42 -9.82 -7.53 -7.89
C ASP A 42 -10.49 -7.30 -9.24
N PRO A 43 -11.83 -7.25 -9.35
CA PRO A 43 -12.48 -6.99 -10.63
C PRO A 43 -12.04 -5.66 -11.26
N LEU A 44 -11.90 -4.61 -10.45
CA LEU A 44 -11.47 -3.29 -10.92
C LEU A 44 -9.99 -3.28 -11.31
N MET A 45 -9.14 -4.01 -10.57
CA MET A 45 -7.74 -4.18 -10.91
C MET A 45 -7.55 -5.02 -12.18
N ASP A 46 -8.40 -6.03 -12.42
CA ASP A 46 -8.39 -6.84 -13.64
C ASP A 46 -8.74 -6.01 -14.87
N GLU A 47 -9.78 -5.15 -14.76
CA GLU A 47 -10.14 -4.21 -15.82
C GLU A 47 -8.95 -3.29 -16.18
N MET A 48 -8.25 -2.76 -15.17
CA MET A 48 -7.09 -1.89 -15.41
C MET A 48 -5.89 -2.66 -15.97
N ALA A 49 -5.60 -3.86 -15.45
CA ALA A 49 -4.51 -4.71 -15.95
C ALA A 49 -4.73 -5.13 -17.41
N GLY A 50 -5.99 -5.25 -17.84
CA GLY A 50 -6.38 -5.59 -19.21
C GLY A 50 -6.26 -4.43 -20.23
N LEU A 51 -5.93 -3.22 -19.79
CA LEU A 51 -5.79 -2.08 -20.69
C LEU A 51 -4.62 -2.26 -21.68
N PRO A 52 -4.69 -1.68 -22.90
CA PRO A 52 -3.70 -1.89 -23.95
C PRO A 52 -2.42 -1.08 -23.70
N TYR A 53 -1.64 -1.47 -22.69
CA TYR A 53 -0.36 -0.87 -22.40
C TYR A 53 0.69 -1.22 -23.46
N HIS A 54 1.43 -0.21 -23.90
CA HIS A 54 2.49 -0.34 -24.90
C HIS A 54 3.78 0.33 -24.43
N GLY A 55 4.91 -0.01 -25.05
CA GLY A 55 6.20 0.62 -24.78
C GLY A 55 6.55 0.68 -23.29
N LYS A 56 6.85 1.89 -22.80
CA LYS A 56 7.21 2.13 -21.39
C LYS A 56 6.09 1.72 -20.44
N LEU A 57 4.83 2.04 -20.74
CA LEU A 57 3.69 1.70 -19.87
C LEU A 57 3.52 0.19 -19.74
N LYS A 58 3.84 -0.60 -20.79
CA LYS A 58 3.82 -2.06 -20.68
C LYS A 58 4.86 -2.58 -19.69
N ARG A 59 6.08 -2.04 -19.74
CA ARG A 59 7.12 -2.35 -18.76
C ARG A 59 6.67 -1.99 -17.34
N LEU A 60 6.10 -0.81 -17.16
CA LEU A 60 5.60 -0.36 -15.85
C LEU A 60 4.45 -1.22 -15.33
N SER A 61 3.51 -1.63 -16.19
CA SER A 61 2.43 -2.55 -15.81
C SER A 61 2.94 -3.88 -15.28
N THR A 62 4.10 -4.36 -15.78
CA THR A 62 4.69 -5.62 -15.32
C THR A 62 5.11 -5.54 -13.84
N TYR A 63 5.67 -4.41 -13.40
CA TYR A 63 5.99 -4.22 -11.97
C TYR A 63 4.73 -4.23 -11.09
N VAL A 64 3.65 -3.58 -11.54
CA VAL A 64 2.39 -3.55 -10.79
C VAL A 64 1.74 -4.94 -10.73
N ASP A 65 1.75 -5.68 -11.84
CA ASP A 65 1.25 -7.06 -11.91
C ASP A 65 2.06 -8.01 -11.01
N GLU A 66 3.38 -7.84 -10.93
CA GLU A 66 4.25 -8.61 -10.03
C GLU A 66 3.95 -8.31 -8.55
N MET A 67 3.83 -7.02 -8.18
CA MET A 67 3.40 -6.64 -6.83
C MET A 67 2.04 -7.25 -6.49
N ARG A 68 1.07 -7.21 -7.43
CA ARG A 68 -0.26 -7.81 -7.23
C ARG A 68 -0.18 -9.31 -6.95
N LYS A 69 0.60 -10.06 -7.72
CA LYS A 69 0.81 -11.50 -7.51
C LYS A 69 1.41 -11.79 -6.14
N LYS A 70 2.46 -11.06 -5.73
CA LYS A 70 3.06 -11.19 -4.40
C LYS A 70 2.04 -10.90 -3.30
N GLN A 71 1.23 -9.85 -3.45
CA GLN A 71 0.22 -9.48 -2.47
C GLN A 71 -0.89 -10.54 -2.34
N GLN A 72 -1.31 -11.16 -3.45
CA GLN A 72 -2.23 -12.31 -3.41
C GLN A 72 -1.65 -13.47 -2.58
N SER A 73 -0.37 -13.80 -2.78
CA SER A 73 0.30 -14.83 -1.97
C SER A 73 0.41 -14.44 -0.49
N ALA A 74 0.64 -13.15 -0.18
CA ALA A 74 0.69 -12.67 1.20
C ALA A 74 -0.67 -12.78 1.90
N VAL A 75 -1.75 -12.39 1.22
CA VAL A 75 -3.13 -12.53 1.73
C VAL A 75 -3.45 -14.00 2.01
N GLN A 76 -3.10 -14.90 1.08
CA GLN A 76 -3.28 -16.33 1.28
C GLN A 76 -2.49 -16.85 2.47
N TYR A 77 -1.20 -16.49 2.57
CA TYR A 77 -0.33 -16.88 3.68
C TYR A 77 -0.91 -16.49 5.05
N VAL A 78 -1.38 -15.25 5.18
CA VAL A 78 -1.99 -14.75 6.43
C VAL A 78 -3.31 -15.46 6.73
N ALA A 79 -4.16 -15.68 5.71
CA ALA A 79 -5.42 -16.41 5.88
C ALA A 79 -5.22 -17.86 6.36
N GLU A 80 -4.22 -18.55 5.82
CA GLU A 80 -3.91 -19.94 6.14
C GLU A 80 -3.34 -20.13 7.55
N LYS A 81 -2.64 -19.12 8.09
CA LYS A 81 -2.11 -19.14 9.47
C LYS A 81 -3.20 -19.28 10.54
N LYS A 82 -4.42 -18.79 10.28
CA LYS A 82 -5.55 -18.80 11.24
C LYS A 82 -5.17 -18.21 12.61
N ASP A 83 -4.31 -17.21 12.60
CA ASP A 83 -3.81 -16.53 13.79
C ASP A 83 -4.29 -15.08 13.77
N SER A 84 -5.27 -14.76 14.63
CA SER A 84 -5.85 -13.41 14.73
C SER A 84 -4.82 -12.38 15.17
N THR A 85 -3.88 -12.78 16.01
CA THR A 85 -2.86 -11.88 16.58
C THR A 85 -1.85 -11.50 15.51
N TYR A 86 -1.40 -12.46 14.72
CA TYR A 86 -0.54 -12.20 13.56
C TYR A 86 -1.27 -11.40 12.48
N TYR A 87 -2.54 -11.72 12.23
CA TYR A 87 -3.40 -10.98 11.30
C TYR A 87 -3.46 -9.50 11.66
N ASP A 88 -3.72 -9.16 12.93
CA ASP A 88 -3.77 -7.78 13.40
C ASP A 88 -2.41 -7.07 13.28
N LEU A 89 -1.32 -7.78 13.58
CA LEU A 89 0.04 -7.25 13.46
C LEU A 89 0.39 -6.82 12.04
N VAL A 90 0.05 -7.64 11.04
CA VAL A 90 0.44 -7.40 9.64
C VAL A 90 -0.61 -6.64 8.82
N THR A 91 -1.78 -6.35 9.40
CA THR A 91 -2.90 -5.69 8.71
C THR A 91 -2.48 -4.39 8.02
N LYS A 92 -1.69 -3.53 8.68
CA LYS A 92 -1.17 -2.29 8.08
C LYS A 92 -0.40 -2.58 6.78
N HIS A 93 0.47 -3.58 6.79
CA HIS A 93 1.30 -3.91 5.63
C HIS A 93 0.47 -4.43 4.46
N LEU A 94 -0.54 -5.26 4.72
CA LEU A 94 -1.46 -5.74 3.69
C LEU A 94 -2.24 -4.59 3.03
N VAL A 95 -2.68 -3.61 3.83
CA VAL A 95 -3.38 -2.42 3.33
C VAL A 95 -2.45 -1.50 2.54
N ASP A 96 -1.25 -1.21 3.05
CA ASP A 96 -0.27 -0.39 2.35
C ASP A 96 0.11 -1.03 0.99
N MET A 97 0.33 -2.35 0.96
CA MET A 97 0.65 -3.10 -0.25
C MET A 97 -0.45 -2.99 -1.32
N GLU A 98 -1.72 -3.20 -0.96
CA GLU A 98 -2.81 -3.08 -1.93
C GLU A 98 -3.01 -1.63 -2.40
N THR A 99 -2.74 -0.65 -1.54
CA THR A 99 -2.76 0.78 -1.90
C THR A 99 -1.74 1.09 -3.00
N TYR A 100 -0.50 0.61 -2.88
CA TYR A 100 0.52 0.81 -3.91
C TYR A 100 0.12 0.20 -5.26
N ILE A 101 -0.46 -1.01 -5.23
CA ILE A 101 -0.93 -1.70 -6.44
C ILE A 101 -2.08 -0.91 -7.08
N PHE A 102 -3.10 -0.56 -6.30
CA PHE A 102 -4.29 0.11 -6.80
C PHE A 102 -3.95 1.48 -7.40
N VAL A 103 -3.17 2.29 -6.68
CA VAL A 103 -2.71 3.58 -7.19
C VAL A 103 -1.78 3.39 -8.40
N GLY A 104 -0.93 2.36 -8.42
CA GLY A 104 -0.10 2.01 -9.57
C GLY A 104 -0.93 1.81 -10.84
N TYR A 105 -2.02 1.04 -10.76
CA TYR A 105 -2.94 0.87 -11.90
C TYR A 105 -3.66 2.16 -12.29
N LEU A 106 -4.08 2.99 -11.33
CA LEU A 106 -4.68 4.30 -11.62
C LEU A 106 -3.71 5.23 -12.36
N MET A 107 -2.44 5.27 -11.93
CA MET A 107 -1.39 6.05 -12.57
C MET A 107 -1.15 5.58 -14.02
N LEU A 108 -1.11 4.26 -14.25
CA LEU A 108 -0.97 3.69 -15.59
C LEU A 108 -2.16 4.00 -16.48
N ARG A 109 -3.39 3.85 -15.96
CA ARG A 109 -4.63 4.17 -16.67
C ARG A 109 -4.67 5.64 -17.08
N ASP A 110 -4.24 6.54 -16.21
CA ASP A 110 -4.23 7.97 -16.49
C ASP A 110 -3.10 8.35 -17.47
N ALA A 111 -1.93 7.70 -17.38
CA ALA A 111 -0.84 7.88 -18.33
C ALA A 111 -1.17 7.35 -19.74
N LEU A 112 -2.05 6.35 -19.87
CA LEU A 112 -2.57 5.95 -21.18
C LEU A 112 -3.40 7.05 -21.86
N LYS A 113 -4.03 7.93 -21.08
CA LYS A 113 -4.86 9.03 -21.61
C LYS A 113 -4.05 10.29 -21.91
N ASP A 114 -2.94 10.47 -21.21
CA ASP A 114 -2.13 11.69 -21.23
C ASP A 114 -0.65 11.34 -21.06
N SER A 115 0.12 11.53 -22.14
CA SER A 115 1.54 11.18 -22.18
C SER A 115 2.40 11.99 -21.21
N GLU A 116 1.97 13.19 -20.79
CA GLU A 116 2.71 13.99 -19.80
C GLU A 116 2.73 13.30 -18.43
N ARG A 117 1.77 12.41 -18.16
CA ARG A 117 1.66 11.65 -16.92
C ARG A 117 2.57 10.44 -16.86
N GLU A 118 3.17 10.01 -17.98
CA GLU A 118 4.05 8.83 -18.01
C GLU A 118 5.22 8.97 -17.03
N LEU A 119 5.82 10.16 -16.95
CA LEU A 119 6.94 10.42 -16.05
C LEU A 119 6.53 10.27 -14.57
N PHE A 120 5.35 10.75 -14.21
CA PHE A 120 4.82 10.66 -12.85
C PHE A 120 4.47 9.21 -12.50
N ALA A 121 3.88 8.48 -13.44
CA ALA A 121 3.60 7.05 -13.26
C ALA A 121 4.89 6.25 -13.07
N GLU A 122 5.92 6.50 -13.89
CA GLU A 122 7.24 5.86 -13.76
C GLU A 122 7.87 6.15 -12.39
N ARG A 123 7.91 7.42 -11.97
CA ARG A 123 8.49 7.79 -10.68
C ARG A 123 7.75 7.14 -9.52
N TYR A 124 6.41 7.22 -9.52
CA TYR A 124 5.57 6.63 -8.48
C TYR A 124 5.78 5.12 -8.37
N ILE A 125 5.68 4.39 -9.49
CA ILE A 125 5.78 2.92 -9.50
C ILE A 125 7.17 2.49 -9.02
N LEU A 126 8.23 3.14 -9.48
CA LEU A 126 9.60 2.81 -9.08
C LEU A 126 9.90 3.14 -7.61
N ASP A 127 9.27 4.16 -7.03
CA ASP A 127 9.34 4.41 -5.58
C ASP A 127 8.47 3.43 -4.76
N ALA A 128 7.35 2.99 -5.32
CA ALA A 128 6.42 2.08 -4.65
C ALA A 128 6.99 0.67 -4.50
N VAL A 129 7.72 0.16 -5.50
CA VAL A 129 8.29 -1.20 -5.49
C VAL A 129 9.10 -1.52 -4.23
N PRO A 130 10.11 -0.72 -3.80
CA PRO A 130 10.88 -1.03 -2.60
C PRO A 130 10.05 -0.94 -1.31
N GLU A 131 9.10 -0.01 -1.20
CA GLU A 131 8.21 0.08 -0.03
C GLU A 131 7.24 -1.10 0.06
N PHE A 132 6.74 -1.53 -1.10
CA PHE A 132 5.95 -2.75 -1.24
C PHE A 132 6.77 -3.97 -0.81
N ASP A 133 7.97 -4.15 -1.36
CA ASP A 133 8.80 -5.33 -1.09
C ASP A 133 9.22 -5.40 0.38
N ARG A 134 9.49 -4.25 1.02
CA ARG A 134 9.71 -4.16 2.46
C ARG A 134 8.51 -4.66 3.25
N SER A 135 7.30 -4.19 2.91
CA SER A 135 6.07 -4.60 3.58
C SER A 135 5.77 -6.08 3.35
N TYR A 136 5.96 -6.56 2.13
CA TYR A 136 5.82 -7.98 1.78
C TYR A 136 6.76 -8.85 2.62
N ALA A 137 8.03 -8.46 2.76
CA ALA A 137 8.99 -9.19 3.58
C ALA A 137 8.56 -9.27 5.05
N VAL A 138 7.98 -8.19 5.60
CA VAL A 138 7.43 -8.21 6.97
C VAL A 138 6.23 -9.15 7.08
N VAL A 139 5.30 -9.13 6.12
CA VAL A 139 4.14 -10.03 6.13
C VAL A 139 4.54 -11.49 5.97
N MET A 140 5.60 -11.79 5.22
CA MET A 140 6.02 -13.17 4.97
C MET A 140 6.99 -13.70 6.03
N SER A 141 7.48 -12.87 6.95
CA SER A 141 8.50 -13.28 7.93
C SER A 141 7.97 -14.26 8.98
N GLY A 142 6.67 -14.21 9.29
CA GLY A 142 6.10 -14.93 10.43
C GLY A 142 6.59 -14.43 11.79
N ASP A 143 7.30 -13.30 11.83
CA ASP A 143 7.90 -12.75 13.05
C ASP A 143 6.82 -12.19 14.00
N VAL A 144 6.83 -12.68 15.24
CA VAL A 144 5.94 -12.27 16.33
C VAL A 144 6.73 -11.70 17.52
N THR A 145 8.04 -11.45 17.36
CA THR A 145 8.93 -10.96 18.41
C THR A 145 8.39 -9.73 19.12
N LEU A 146 7.80 -8.79 18.37
CA LEU A 146 7.21 -7.57 18.92
C LEU A 146 6.05 -7.87 19.88
N ILE A 147 5.28 -8.93 19.62
CA ILE A 147 4.13 -9.32 20.45
C ILE A 147 4.62 -10.10 21.66
N ASP A 148 5.49 -11.08 21.46
CA ASP A 148 5.96 -11.97 22.51
C ASP A 148 6.82 -11.24 23.54
N ASN A 149 7.63 -10.28 23.11
CA ASN A 149 8.66 -9.62 23.93
C ASN A 149 8.43 -8.11 24.11
N TYR A 150 7.20 -7.63 23.93
CA TYR A 150 6.91 -6.18 23.91
C TYR A 150 7.40 -5.43 25.16
N ARG A 151 7.32 -6.05 26.35
CA ARG A 151 7.78 -5.42 27.60
C ARG A 151 9.29 -5.22 27.60
N GLU A 152 10.03 -6.26 27.25
CA GLU A 152 11.50 -6.22 27.21
C GLU A 152 12.02 -5.22 26.16
N LEU A 153 11.29 -5.06 25.05
CA LEU A 153 11.64 -4.10 24.00
C LEU A 153 11.33 -2.64 24.36
N ILE A 154 10.27 -2.39 25.13
CA ILE A 154 9.84 -1.03 25.50
C ILE A 154 10.58 -0.52 26.73
N ASP A 155 10.93 -1.41 27.66
CA ASP A 155 11.56 -1.04 28.93
C ASP A 155 13.10 -0.88 28.83
N TYR A 156 13.68 -0.97 27.63
CA TYR A 156 15.11 -0.72 27.33
C TYR A 156 15.37 0.77 27.04
#